data_AF-A0ABD1KKQ3-F1
#
_entry.id   AF-A0ABD1KKQ3-F1
#
_cell.length_a   1.000
_cell.length_b   1.000
_cell.length_c   1.000
_cell.angle_alpha   90.00
_cell.angle_beta   90.00
_cell.angle_gamma   90.00
#
_symmetry.space_group_name_H-M   'P 1'
#
loop_
_entity.id
_entity.type
_entity.pdbx_description
1 polymer ?
#
loop_
_entity_poly.entity_id
_entity_poly.type
_entity_poly.pdbx_seq_one_letter_code
_entity_poly.pdbx_strand_id
1 'polypeptide(L)'
;MTGLCSLWRHRGNLSTLFLLVVALAVDGAILCEDTAGLLQERDRSENMPSECVLSCTAQTYGRMLQKQDTRTVRFRASDEGKTGEYCWSRRISCTAGESLMQAYVVMPTHTLVLTGEGPELYIVSVTHKDILKPHRGETPLADDCGPRFDVMGYFSRSRSEATFCVKMEHPGGTLGEGLRCPPFLVSVWQNKNPSPVSHSGG
;
A
#
# COMPACT_ATOMS: atom_id res chain seq x y z
N MET A 1 -14.84 -65.80 37.17
CA MET A 1 -13.45 -65.86 36.67
C MET A 1 -13.31 -64.81 35.58
N THR A 2 -12.39 -63.87 35.84
CA THR A 2 -12.01 -62.65 35.11
C THR A 2 -11.83 -62.87 33.59
N GLY A 3 -12.20 -61.99 32.66
CA GLY A 3 -12.46 -60.55 32.69
C GLY A 3 -11.45 -59.81 31.80
N LEU A 4 -11.75 -59.65 30.50
CA LEU A 4 -11.05 -58.72 29.60
C LEU A 4 -11.29 -57.28 30.06
N CYS A 5 -10.24 -56.44 30.07
CA CYS A 5 -10.21 -55.13 29.41
C CYS A 5 -8.92 -54.39 29.73
N SER A 6 -8.22 -54.01 28.67
CA SER A 6 -7.14 -53.04 28.62
C SER A 6 -7.68 -51.63 28.89
N LEU A 7 -7.05 -50.90 29.81
CA LEU A 7 -7.28 -49.46 30.01
C LEU A 7 -5.96 -48.75 30.34
N TRP A 8 -5.35 -48.24 29.28
CA TRP A 8 -4.84 -46.87 29.13
C TRP A 8 -4.19 -46.22 30.35
N ARG A 9 -2.88 -45.99 30.26
CA ARG A 9 -2.18 -44.99 31.08
C ARG A 9 -1.46 -43.98 30.18
N HIS A 10 -2.06 -42.80 30.11
CA HIS A 10 -1.55 -41.56 29.56
C HIS A 10 -0.12 -41.25 30.02
N ARG A 11 0.75 -40.85 29.07
CA ARG A 11 1.59 -39.65 29.25
C ARG A 11 2.31 -39.28 27.96
N GLY A 12 2.21 -38.00 27.63
CA GLY A 12 3.09 -37.33 26.67
C GLY A 12 2.46 -37.18 25.29
N ASN A 13 2.11 -35.94 24.96
CA ASN A 13 2.58 -35.23 23.76
C ASN A 13 1.55 -34.18 23.29
N LEU A 14 1.10 -33.31 24.21
CA LEU A 14 0.21 -32.18 23.89
C LEU A 14 0.94 -30.83 23.87
N SER A 15 2.26 -30.81 24.14
CA SER A 15 3.00 -29.54 24.29
C SER A 15 3.71 -29.08 23.01
N THR A 16 3.79 -29.91 21.96
CA THR A 16 4.46 -29.58 20.69
C THR A 16 3.52 -29.01 19.63
N LEU A 17 2.20 -29.15 19.79
CA LEU A 17 1.20 -28.59 18.87
C LEU A 17 0.88 -27.12 19.14
N PHE A 18 1.10 -26.62 20.37
CA PHE A 18 0.81 -25.23 20.71
C PHE A 18 1.86 -24.22 20.22
N LEU A 19 3.10 -24.69 19.95
CA LEU A 19 4.18 -23.82 19.46
C LEU A 19 4.14 -23.57 17.95
N LEU A 20 3.41 -24.39 17.18
CA LEU A 20 3.27 -24.25 15.72
C LEU A 20 2.18 -23.25 15.30
N VAL A 21 1.25 -22.91 16.20
CA VAL A 21 0.17 -21.94 15.88
C VAL A 21 0.66 -20.50 15.95
N VAL A 22 1.67 -20.19 16.76
CA VAL A 22 2.19 -18.82 16.91
C VAL A 22 3.13 -18.41 15.76
N ALA A 23 3.68 -19.38 15.00
CA ALA A 23 4.58 -19.09 13.88
C ALA A 23 3.87 -18.59 12.61
N LEU A 24 2.53 -18.58 12.56
CA LEU A 24 1.77 -18.23 11.35
C LEU A 24 1.15 -16.82 11.37
N ALA A 25 1.42 -15.99 12.38
CA ALA A 25 0.89 -14.63 12.46
C ALA A 25 1.99 -13.57 12.33
N VAL A 26 2.85 -13.67 11.31
CA VAL A 26 3.57 -12.50 10.78
C VAL A 26 2.70 -11.91 9.67
N ASP A 27 1.51 -11.45 10.04
CA ASP A 27 0.68 -10.69 9.12
C ASP A 27 1.21 -9.27 9.14
N GLY A 28 2.00 -8.93 8.12
CA GLY A 28 2.74 -7.66 7.96
C GLY A 28 1.85 -6.43 7.74
N ALA A 29 0.65 -6.43 8.32
CA ALA A 29 -0.25 -5.30 8.33
C ALA A 29 0.27 -4.27 9.35
N ILE A 30 0.66 -3.09 8.84
CA ILE A 30 1.05 -1.96 9.69
C ILE A 30 -0.20 -1.49 10.41
N LEU A 31 -0.31 -1.82 11.70
CA LEU A 31 -1.36 -1.32 12.58
C LEU A 31 -0.98 0.08 13.08
N CYS A 32 -1.91 1.03 12.94
CA CYS A 32 -1.70 2.36 13.47
C CYS A 32 -2.06 2.43 14.96
N GLU A 33 -1.02 2.37 15.79
CA GLU A 33 -1.10 2.51 17.25
C GLU A 33 -0.99 3.99 17.71
N ASP A 34 -0.70 4.91 16.79
CA ASP A 34 -0.35 6.28 17.15
C ASP A 34 -1.55 7.07 17.70
N THR A 35 -1.45 7.47 18.96
CA THR A 35 -2.36 8.37 19.70
C THR A 35 -1.70 9.71 19.99
N ALA A 36 -0.66 10.09 19.25
CA ALA A 36 -0.05 11.40 19.34
C ALA A 36 -0.81 12.40 18.45
N GLY A 37 -1.79 13.04 19.07
CA GLY A 37 -1.94 14.50 19.06
C GLY A 37 -1.95 15.24 17.72
N LEU A 38 -3.14 15.77 17.42
CA LEU A 38 -3.36 17.14 16.99
C LEU A 38 -2.59 17.59 15.75
N LEU A 39 -3.33 17.62 14.62
CA LEU A 39 -3.17 18.66 13.59
C LEU A 39 -1.74 19.20 13.50
N GLN A 40 -0.76 18.35 13.18
CA GLN A 40 0.41 18.89 12.51
C GLN A 40 -0.14 19.25 11.15
N GLU A 41 -0.58 20.51 11.08
CA GLU A 41 -0.96 21.21 9.87
C GLU A 41 0.10 20.83 8.87
N ARG A 42 -0.32 19.92 7.99
CA ARG A 42 0.37 19.42 6.83
C ARG A 42 1.29 20.54 6.37
N ASP A 43 2.60 20.28 6.36
CA ASP A 43 3.55 21.16 5.72
C ASP A 43 2.93 21.48 4.36
N ARG A 44 2.36 22.68 4.26
CA ARG A 44 1.67 23.18 3.09
C ARG A 44 2.81 23.56 2.16
N SER A 45 3.50 22.55 1.63
CA SER A 45 3.98 22.68 0.27
C SER A 45 2.70 22.71 -0.57
N GLU A 46 2.23 23.94 -0.82
CA GLU A 46 1.02 24.34 -1.53
C GLU A 46 1.09 23.97 -3.02
N ASN A 47 1.52 22.76 -3.34
CA ASN A 47 1.34 22.25 -4.68
C ASN A 47 -0.06 21.65 -4.74
N MET A 48 -0.97 22.41 -5.36
CA MET A 48 -2.28 21.92 -5.76
C MET A 48 -2.13 20.51 -6.37
N PRO A 49 -2.89 19.50 -5.92
CA PRO A 49 -2.78 18.17 -6.47
C PRO A 49 -2.90 18.21 -7.99
N SER A 50 -2.05 17.46 -8.70
CA SER A 50 -2.07 17.44 -10.15
C SER A 50 -3.44 16.99 -10.68
N GLU A 51 -3.76 17.36 -11.92
CA GLU A 51 -5.00 16.94 -12.58
C GLU A 51 -5.18 15.41 -12.53
N CYS A 52 -4.09 14.65 -12.68
CA CYS A 52 -4.13 13.19 -12.58
C CYS A 52 -4.49 12.69 -11.18
N VAL A 53 -3.96 13.32 -10.12
CA VAL A 53 -4.32 12.97 -8.74
C VAL A 53 -5.79 13.27 -8.49
N LEU A 54 -6.28 14.45 -8.88
CA LEU A 54 -7.67 14.84 -8.69
C LEU A 54 -8.63 13.93 -9.46
N SER A 55 -8.34 13.68 -10.74
CA SER A 55 -9.15 12.81 -11.60
C SER A 55 -9.18 11.38 -11.07
N CYS A 56 -8.03 10.80 -10.73
CA CYS A 56 -7.96 9.46 -10.16
C CYS A 56 -8.67 9.37 -8.81
N THR A 57 -8.57 10.40 -7.97
CA THR A 57 -9.31 10.50 -6.70
C THR A 57 -10.81 10.45 -6.94
N ALA A 58 -11.34 11.32 -7.80
CA ALA A 58 -12.76 11.40 -8.09
C ALA A 58 -13.32 10.07 -8.63
N GLN A 59 -12.61 9.46 -9.59
CA GLN A 59 -13.02 8.19 -10.17
C GLN A 59 -12.95 7.03 -9.17
N THR A 60 -11.89 6.98 -8.36
CA THR A 60 -11.73 5.96 -7.31
C THR A 60 -12.85 6.04 -6.30
N TYR A 61 -13.14 7.22 -5.75
CA TYR A 61 -14.23 7.38 -4.79
C TYR A 61 -15.60 7.13 -5.42
N GLY A 62 -15.80 7.50 -6.69
CA GLY A 62 -17.01 7.14 -7.43
C GLY A 62 -17.20 5.61 -7.51
N ARG A 63 -16.15 4.86 -7.85
CA ARG A 63 -16.16 3.38 -7.89
C ARG A 63 -16.42 2.78 -6.51
N MET A 64 -15.80 3.32 -5.48
CA MET A 64 -15.96 2.85 -4.10
C MET A 64 -17.40 3.03 -3.61
N LEU A 65 -18.02 4.18 -3.89
CA LEU A 65 -19.43 4.44 -3.55
C LEU A 65 -20.36 3.44 -4.25
N GLN A 66 -20.14 3.16 -5.54
CA GLN A 66 -20.94 2.18 -6.29
C GLN A 66 -20.82 0.76 -5.72
N LYS A 67 -19.64 0.39 -5.22
CA LYS A 67 -19.36 -0.94 -4.67
C LYS A 67 -19.57 -1.06 -3.16
N GLN A 68 -20.02 0.02 -2.50
CA GLN A 68 -20.11 0.10 -1.03
C GLN A 68 -18.79 -0.28 -0.33
N ASP A 69 -17.67 0.11 -0.94
CA ASP A 69 -16.34 -0.15 -0.41
C ASP A 69 -16.05 0.79 0.75
N THR A 70 -15.82 0.22 1.94
CA THR A 70 -15.63 0.94 3.20
C THR A 70 -14.17 1.23 3.53
N ARG A 71 -13.23 0.84 2.65
CA ARG A 71 -11.80 1.13 2.80
C ARG A 71 -11.55 2.63 2.70
N THR A 72 -10.45 3.11 3.28
CA THR A 72 -9.96 4.48 3.10
C THR A 72 -8.84 4.47 2.07
N VAL A 73 -8.93 5.31 1.03
CA VAL A 73 -7.85 5.48 0.03
C VAL A 73 -7.24 6.86 0.18
N ARG A 74 -5.91 6.95 0.27
CA ARG A 74 -5.18 8.23 0.39
C ARG A 74 -4.21 8.39 -0.76
N PHE A 75 -4.21 9.59 -1.36
CA PHE A 75 -3.35 9.98 -2.48
C PHE A 75 -2.30 10.99 -2.04
N ARG A 76 -1.06 10.79 -2.48
CA ARG A 76 0.07 11.68 -2.17
C ARG A 76 0.88 11.97 -3.43
N ALA A 77 0.99 13.24 -3.79
CA ALA A 77 1.92 13.68 -4.82
C ALA A 77 3.37 13.32 -4.44
N SER A 78 4.23 13.16 -5.44
CA SER A 78 5.67 13.01 -5.24
C SER A 78 6.32 14.36 -4.97
N ASP A 79 7.36 14.32 -4.16
CA ASP A 79 8.36 15.38 -4.05
C ASP A 79 9.45 15.12 -5.11
N GLU A 80 10.02 16.19 -5.68
CA GLU A 80 11.15 16.06 -6.61
C GLU A 80 12.40 15.59 -5.85
N GLY A 81 13.00 14.49 -6.32
CA GLY A 81 14.26 13.95 -5.82
C GLY A 81 15.47 14.46 -6.60
N LYS A 82 16.47 13.60 -6.82
CA LYS A 82 17.52 13.89 -7.83
C LYS A 82 16.92 13.82 -9.23
N THR A 83 17.69 14.19 -10.26
CA THR A 83 17.23 14.23 -11.65
C THR A 83 16.48 12.95 -12.07
N GLY A 84 15.17 13.09 -12.30
CA GLY A 84 14.28 12.00 -12.73
C GLY A 84 13.75 11.10 -11.60
N GLU A 85 14.02 11.43 -10.34
CA GLU A 85 13.52 10.70 -9.17
C GLU A 85 12.26 11.35 -8.60
N TYR A 86 11.31 10.51 -8.21
CA TYR A 86 10.07 10.89 -7.54
C TYR A 86 10.06 10.27 -6.15
N CYS A 87 9.95 11.10 -5.12
CA CYS A 87 10.15 10.70 -3.73
C CYS A 87 8.91 10.92 -2.86
N TRP A 88 8.81 10.12 -1.81
CA TRP A 88 7.82 10.28 -0.75
C TRP A 88 8.45 10.01 0.61
N SER A 89 7.97 10.71 1.64
CA SER A 89 8.27 10.30 3.02
C SER A 89 7.69 8.91 3.31
N ARG A 90 8.50 8.05 3.93
CA ARG A 90 8.03 6.72 4.39
C ARG A 90 7.08 6.81 5.58
N ARG A 91 7.02 7.96 6.24
CA ARG A 91 5.96 8.24 7.22
C ARG A 91 4.66 8.44 6.45
N ILE A 92 3.75 7.47 6.59
CA ILE A 92 2.39 7.60 6.05
C ILE A 92 1.48 7.99 7.20
N SER A 93 0.79 9.13 7.05
CA SER A 93 -0.25 9.54 7.98
C SER A 93 -1.39 8.52 7.97
N CYS A 94 -1.84 8.12 9.16
CA CYS A 94 -2.93 7.18 9.33
C CYS A 94 -3.80 7.54 10.54
N THR A 95 -4.99 6.93 10.59
CA THR A 95 -5.89 7.07 11.73
C THR A 95 -5.69 5.88 12.67
N ALA A 96 -5.70 6.14 13.99
CA ALA A 96 -5.66 5.07 14.99
C ALA A 96 -6.74 4.02 14.73
N GLY A 97 -6.36 2.74 14.81
CA GLY A 97 -7.27 1.61 14.52
C GLY A 97 -7.38 1.22 13.04
N GLU A 98 -6.80 1.99 12.12
CA GLU A 98 -6.63 1.56 10.74
C GLU A 98 -5.42 0.62 10.59
N SER A 99 -5.50 -0.26 9.60
CA SER A 99 -4.38 -1.08 9.13
C SER A 99 -4.10 -0.78 7.66
N LEU A 100 -2.83 -0.61 7.31
CA LEU A 100 -2.40 -0.46 5.92
C LEU A 100 -2.57 -1.81 5.21
N MET A 101 -3.41 -1.85 4.19
CA MET A 101 -3.68 -3.06 3.41
C MET A 101 -2.80 -3.13 2.17
N GLN A 102 -2.68 -2.01 1.44
CA GLN A 102 -1.97 -1.94 0.17
C GLN A 102 -1.33 -0.56 0.01
N ALA A 103 -0.19 -0.51 -0.68
CA ALA A 103 0.46 0.72 -1.09
C ALA A 103 0.94 0.59 -2.54
N TYR A 104 0.67 1.60 -3.35
CA TYR A 104 0.97 1.62 -4.78
C TYR A 104 1.64 2.91 -5.21
N VAL A 105 2.63 2.80 -6.09
CA VAL A 105 2.98 3.93 -6.98
C VAL A 105 2.12 3.82 -8.23
N VAL A 106 1.42 4.89 -8.57
CA VAL A 106 0.60 5.00 -9.78
C VAL A 106 1.32 5.87 -10.79
N MET A 107 1.38 5.40 -12.03
CA MET A 107 2.03 6.08 -13.14
C MET A 107 1.00 6.48 -14.20
N PRO A 108 0.58 7.75 -14.26
CA PRO A 108 -0.34 8.22 -15.30
C PRO A 108 0.40 8.33 -16.63
N THR A 109 0.18 7.39 -17.55
CA THR A 109 0.80 7.38 -18.89
C THR A 109 -0.20 7.73 -19.98
N HIS A 110 0.28 8.31 -21.09
CA HIS A 110 -0.57 8.63 -22.26
C HIS A 110 -0.92 7.39 -23.11
N THR A 111 -0.15 6.32 -22.99
CA THR A 111 -0.33 5.06 -23.72
C THR A 111 -0.07 3.88 -22.78
N LEU A 112 -0.76 2.76 -23.05
CA LEU A 112 -0.54 1.45 -22.42
C LEU A 112 0.82 0.88 -22.86
N VAL A 113 1.92 1.53 -22.49
CA VAL A 113 3.28 1.06 -22.80
C VAL A 113 3.69 0.00 -21.78
N LEU A 114 2.94 -1.11 -21.71
CA LEU A 114 3.27 -2.27 -20.88
C LEU A 114 3.40 -3.56 -21.71
N THR A 115 3.64 -3.44 -23.01
CA THR A 115 4.00 -4.56 -23.88
C THR A 115 5.51 -4.63 -24.03
N GLY A 116 6.19 -5.43 -23.19
CA GLY A 116 7.56 -5.94 -23.39
C GLY A 116 8.74 -4.97 -23.32
N GLU A 117 8.58 -3.74 -23.82
CA GLU A 117 9.65 -2.73 -23.99
C GLU A 117 9.24 -1.38 -23.36
N GLY A 118 8.38 -1.43 -22.34
CA GLY A 118 7.87 -0.24 -21.66
C GLY A 118 8.84 0.37 -20.64
N PRO A 119 8.56 1.60 -20.18
CA PRO A 119 9.33 2.20 -19.10
C PRO A 119 9.28 1.32 -17.85
N GLU A 120 10.45 1.01 -17.31
CA GLU A 120 10.61 0.25 -16.08
C GLU A 120 10.72 1.23 -14.90
N LEU A 121 10.06 0.87 -13.80
CA LEU A 121 10.09 1.66 -12.58
C LEU A 121 11.05 1.00 -11.59
N TYR A 122 12.09 1.74 -11.22
CA TYR A 122 13.13 1.29 -10.30
C TYR A 122 12.96 1.98 -8.96
N ILE A 123 13.27 1.26 -7.91
CA ILE A 123 13.44 1.88 -6.60
C ILE A 123 14.85 2.40 -6.47
N VAL A 124 14.94 3.64 -6.00
CA VAL A 124 16.20 4.26 -5.64
C VAL A 124 16.40 4.05 -4.15
N SER A 125 17.21 3.05 -3.81
CA SER A 125 17.78 2.89 -2.47
C SER A 125 19.30 2.95 -2.56
N VAL A 126 19.95 3.38 -1.49
CA VAL A 126 21.42 3.42 -1.39
C VAL A 126 22.03 2.02 -1.55
N THR A 127 21.25 0.97 -1.25
CA THR A 127 21.73 -0.41 -1.17
C THR A 127 21.08 -1.36 -2.18
N HIS A 128 19.96 -0.97 -2.79
CA HIS A 128 19.16 -1.86 -3.64
C HIS A 128 18.58 -1.11 -4.83
N LYS A 129 18.70 -1.69 -6.03
CA LYS A 129 17.93 -1.30 -7.22
C LYS A 129 16.98 -2.44 -7.56
N ASP A 130 15.76 -2.35 -7.06
CA ASP A 130 14.73 -3.34 -7.33
C ASP A 130 13.79 -2.81 -8.42
N ILE A 131 13.53 -3.63 -9.44
CA ILE A 131 12.53 -3.34 -10.48
C ILE A 131 11.14 -3.61 -9.90
N LEU A 132 10.29 -2.60 -9.95
CA LEU A 132 8.90 -2.72 -9.55
C LEU A 132 8.08 -3.39 -10.65
N LYS A 133 7.32 -4.42 -10.26
CA LYS A 133 6.41 -5.11 -11.17
C LYS A 133 5.02 -4.46 -11.15
N PRO A 134 4.36 -4.32 -12.30
CA PRO A 134 2.98 -3.88 -12.35
C PRO A 134 2.07 -4.81 -11.54
N HIS A 135 1.27 -4.24 -10.66
CA HIS A 135 0.24 -4.92 -9.90
C HIS A 135 -0.97 -5.21 -10.79
N ARG A 136 -1.39 -6.48 -10.85
CA ARG A 136 -2.53 -6.96 -11.66
C ARG A 136 -3.72 -7.44 -10.83
N GLY A 137 -3.64 -7.32 -9.50
CA GLY A 137 -4.68 -7.76 -8.58
C GLY A 137 -5.83 -6.76 -8.43
N GLU A 138 -6.82 -7.16 -7.63
CA GLU A 138 -7.94 -6.30 -7.27
C GLU A 138 -7.50 -5.12 -6.40
N THR A 139 -8.12 -3.96 -6.65
CA THR A 139 -7.86 -2.72 -5.94
C THR A 139 -9.13 -1.86 -5.94
N PRO A 140 -9.30 -0.96 -4.96
CA PRO A 140 -10.35 0.06 -5.01
C PRO A 140 -10.12 1.14 -6.08
N LEU A 141 -8.87 1.34 -6.52
CA LEU A 141 -8.52 2.34 -7.55
C LEU A 141 -9.30 2.15 -8.85
N ALA A 142 -9.66 3.26 -9.51
CA ALA A 142 -10.20 3.22 -10.86
C ALA A 142 -9.14 2.72 -11.87
N ASP A 143 -9.58 2.03 -12.91
CA ASP A 143 -8.68 1.39 -13.88
C ASP A 143 -7.97 2.42 -14.78
N ASP A 144 -8.61 3.59 -14.99
CA ASP A 144 -8.08 4.69 -15.81
C ASP A 144 -7.04 5.57 -15.08
N CYS A 145 -6.72 5.26 -13.81
CA CYS A 145 -5.65 5.95 -13.08
C CYS A 145 -4.26 5.69 -13.67
N GLY A 146 -4.11 4.63 -14.46
CA GLY A 146 -2.85 4.19 -15.05
C GLY A 146 -2.23 2.98 -14.34
N PRO A 147 -1.09 2.47 -14.86
CA PRO A 147 -0.32 1.41 -14.24
C PRO A 147 -0.02 1.66 -12.76
N ARG A 148 -0.12 0.59 -11.97
CA ARG A 148 0.08 0.59 -10.52
C ARG A 148 1.15 -0.41 -10.15
N PHE A 149 2.02 -0.05 -9.22
CA PHE A 149 3.18 -0.84 -8.82
C PHE A 149 3.13 -1.05 -7.31
N ASP A 150 3.13 -2.32 -6.88
CA ASP A 150 3.03 -2.65 -5.45
C ASP A 150 4.33 -2.27 -4.73
N VAL A 151 4.19 -1.43 -3.70
CA VAL A 151 5.28 -0.95 -2.88
C VAL A 151 5.06 -1.26 -1.39
N MET A 152 4.10 -2.11 -1.05
CA MET A 152 3.75 -2.44 0.33
C MET A 152 4.96 -2.96 1.12
N GLY A 153 5.81 -3.78 0.49
CA GLY A 153 7.03 -4.32 1.09
C GLY A 153 8.06 -3.26 1.53
N TYR A 154 7.96 -2.02 1.04
CA TYR A 154 8.84 -0.90 1.41
C TYR A 154 8.33 -0.12 2.60
N PHE A 155 7.04 -0.23 2.92
CA PHE A 155 6.46 0.36 4.12
C PHE A 155 6.44 -0.63 5.29
N SER A 156 6.30 -1.93 5.03
CA SER A 156 6.21 -2.96 6.08
C SER A 156 7.55 -3.41 6.69
N ARG A 157 8.69 -3.13 6.04
CA ARG A 157 10.02 -3.49 6.56
C ARG A 157 10.64 -2.34 7.35
N SER A 158 11.30 -2.64 8.47
CA SER A 158 12.13 -1.70 9.25
C SER A 158 13.40 -1.32 8.47
N ARG A 159 13.26 -0.65 7.32
CA ARG A 159 14.37 -0.05 6.60
C ARG A 159 14.77 1.26 7.28
N SER A 160 16.06 1.57 7.28
CA SER A 160 16.64 2.77 7.90
C SER A 160 16.38 4.06 7.12
N GLU A 161 15.97 3.97 5.84
CA GLU A 161 15.74 5.13 4.98
C GLU A 161 14.47 5.88 5.40
N ALA A 162 14.52 7.22 5.51
CA ALA A 162 13.35 8.03 5.85
C ALA A 162 12.44 8.32 4.64
N THR A 163 13.00 8.21 3.44
CA THR A 163 12.35 8.50 2.15
C THR A 163 12.33 7.26 1.28
N PHE A 164 11.29 7.15 0.46
CA PHE A 164 11.14 6.14 -0.58
C PHE A 164 11.11 6.87 -1.92
N CYS A 165 12.03 6.53 -2.82
CA CYS A 165 12.15 7.18 -4.11
C CYS A 165 12.08 6.15 -5.23
N VAL A 166 11.49 6.55 -6.34
CA VAL A 166 11.47 5.77 -7.57
C VAL A 166 12.05 6.58 -8.72
N LYS A 167 12.63 5.88 -9.67
CA LYS A 167 13.13 6.44 -10.91
C LYS A 167 12.61 5.62 -12.06
N MET A 168 12.18 6.29 -13.11
CA MET A 168 11.80 5.63 -14.34
C MET A 168 13.04 5.51 -15.23
N GLU A 169 13.29 4.34 -15.80
CA GLU A 169 14.32 4.12 -16.82
C GLU A 169 13.68 3.42 -18.04
N HIS A 170 14.09 3.82 -19.25
CA HIS A 170 13.56 3.30 -20.50
C HIS A 170 14.71 2.60 -21.22
N PRO A 171 14.49 1.40 -21.80
CA PRO A 171 15.56 0.63 -22.44
C PRO A 171 16.23 1.30 -23.67
N GLY A 172 15.85 2.53 -24.04
CA GLY A 172 16.34 3.22 -25.25
C GLY A 172 16.64 4.73 -25.13
N GLY A 173 16.62 5.34 -23.95
CA GLY A 173 16.95 6.76 -23.77
C GLY A 173 15.86 7.63 -23.11
N THR A 174 16.00 8.96 -23.22
CA THR A 174 15.36 9.97 -22.36
C THR A 174 13.83 9.88 -22.26
N LEU A 175 13.37 10.00 -21.02
CA LEU A 175 12.07 9.57 -20.49
C LEU A 175 11.02 10.65 -20.29
N GLY A 176 11.28 11.85 -20.81
CA GLY A 176 10.44 13.01 -20.55
C GLY A 176 9.06 12.94 -21.19
N GLU A 177 8.83 12.06 -22.17
CA GLU A 177 7.68 12.19 -23.09
C GLU A 177 6.54 11.19 -22.84
N GLY A 178 6.66 10.27 -21.86
CA GLY A 178 5.68 9.19 -21.66
C GLY A 178 4.60 9.43 -20.58
N LEU A 179 4.88 10.31 -19.62
CA LEU A 179 4.01 10.56 -18.47
C LEU A 179 3.09 11.76 -18.70
N ARG A 180 1.81 11.61 -18.33
CA ARG A 180 0.86 12.74 -18.31
C ARG A 180 1.07 13.65 -17.09
N CYS A 181 1.46 13.05 -15.97
CA CYS A 181 1.72 13.75 -14.71
C CYS A 181 2.85 13.05 -13.95
N PRO A 182 3.49 13.73 -12.97
CA PRO A 182 4.36 13.06 -12.00
C PRO A 182 3.65 11.86 -11.35
N PRO A 183 4.35 10.73 -11.14
CA PRO A 183 3.82 9.60 -10.38
C PRO A 183 3.36 10.02 -8.99
N PHE A 184 2.36 9.34 -8.46
CA PHE A 184 1.83 9.58 -7.12
C PHE A 184 1.68 8.29 -6.33
N LEU A 185 1.77 8.40 -5.00
CA LEU A 185 1.61 7.29 -4.08
C LEU A 185 0.15 7.19 -3.66
N VAL A 186 -0.37 5.97 -3.67
CA VAL A 186 -1.69 5.60 -3.15
C VAL A 186 -1.50 4.64 -2.00
N SER A 187 -2.24 4.84 -0.91
CA SER A 187 -2.34 3.88 0.19
C SER A 187 -3.79 3.52 0.48
N VAL A 188 -4.05 2.24 0.73
CA VAL A 188 -5.37 1.68 1.03
C VAL A 188 -5.38 1.17 2.45
N TRP A 189 -6.36 1.61 3.23
CA TRP A 189 -6.47 1.36 4.65
C TRP A 189 -7.81 0.71 4.98
N GLN A 190 -7.80 -0.16 5.98
CA GLN A 190 -9.00 -0.77 6.52
C GLN A 190 -9.11 -0.42 8.00
N ASN A 191 -10.24 0.14 8.42
CA ASN A 191 -10.54 0.26 9.84
C ASN A 191 -10.97 -1.11 10.38
N LYS A 192 -10.28 -1.59 11.42
CA LYS A 192 -10.60 -2.87 12.08
C LYS A 192 -11.78 -2.75 13.06
N ASN A 193 -12.09 -1.54 13.50
CA ASN A 193 -13.23 -1.21 14.37
C ASN A 193 -14.11 -0.13 13.71
N PRO A 194 -14.92 -0.47 12.69
CA PRO A 194 -15.90 0.47 12.18
C PRO A 194 -16.87 0.82 13.32
N SER A 195 -16.90 2.08 13.76
CA SER A 195 -17.97 2.55 14.63
C SER A 195 -19.30 2.26 13.94
N PRO A 196 -20.32 1.73 14.63
CA PRO A 196 -21.62 1.50 14.01
C PRO A 196 -22.13 2.82 13.44
N VAL A 197 -22.41 2.84 12.14
CA VAL A 197 -23.08 3.97 11.49
C VAL A 197 -24.47 4.07 12.08
N SER A 198 -24.66 4.96 13.04
CA SER A 198 -25.98 5.32 13.53
C SER A 198 -26.71 6.04 12.40
N HIS A 199 -27.57 5.31 11.68
CA HIS A 199 -28.64 5.93 10.91
C HIS A 199 -29.67 6.50 11.88
N SER A 200 -29.43 7.70 12.39
CA SER A 200 -30.49 8.54 12.91
C SER A 200 -31.14 9.24 11.72
N GLY A 201 -32.35 8.79 11.37
CA GLY A 201 -33.12 9.32 10.27
C GLY A 201 -33.53 10.79 10.43
N GLY A 202 -33.85 11.38 9.29
CA GLY A 202 -34.62 12.60 9.10
C GLY A 202 -35.38 12.46 7.79
#